data_AF-A0A2I0J5M0-F1
#
_entry.id   AF-A0A2I0J5M0-F1
#
_cell.length_a   1.000
_cell.length_b   1.000
_cell.length_c   1.000
_cell.angle_alpha   90.00
_cell.angle_beta   90.00
_cell.angle_gamma   90.00
#
_symmetry.space_group_name_H-M   'P 1'
#
loop_
_entity.id
_entity.type
_entity.pdbx_description
1 polymer ?
#
loop_
_entity_poly.entity_id
_entity_poly.type
_entity_poly.pdbx_seq_one_letter_code
_entity_poly.pdbx_strand_id
1 'polypeptide(L)'
;MTEFIYPESWVEDQTVFYRAVRKAELERSLDPPPLRKSSRQRENVNEPIVAFGPPGTSGELNVSVIVSKVPLDFSIESFGGPKEVGEAVLRTVIASSRRPNVKGSLIESNLREDPSTNVRYYGLEFKVESPTFQRHNVAVCCARSGKLFTLNAQSPESTWPSVKADFYTIAGSFRLTS
;
A
#
# COMPACT_ATOMS: atom_id res chain seq x y z
N MET A 1 -1.97 -5.79 -15.10
CA MET A 1 -0.90 -4.92 -14.53
C MET A 1 -1.55 -3.82 -13.69
N THR A 2 -0.81 -3.11 -12.84
CA THR A 2 -1.29 -1.89 -12.15
C THR A 2 -0.70 -0.66 -12.81
N GLU A 3 -1.49 0.40 -12.98
CA GLU A 3 -1.04 1.68 -13.53
C GLU A 3 -1.50 2.83 -12.63
N PHE A 4 -0.66 3.85 -12.47
CA PHE A 4 -0.98 5.15 -11.85
C PHE A 4 -0.01 6.21 -12.35
N ILE A 5 -0.39 7.47 -12.22
CA ILE A 5 0.49 8.62 -12.49
C ILE A 5 1.10 9.14 -11.20
N TYR A 6 2.30 9.72 -11.29
CA TYR A 6 3.01 10.35 -10.19
C TYR A 6 3.81 11.56 -10.72
N PRO A 7 4.24 12.50 -9.86
CA PRO A 7 5.00 13.66 -10.30
C PRO A 7 6.29 13.28 -11.02
N GLU A 8 6.60 13.93 -12.14
CA GLU A 8 7.78 13.64 -12.97
C GLU A 8 9.10 13.71 -12.18
N SER A 9 9.16 14.56 -11.15
CA SER A 9 10.33 14.71 -10.29
C SER A 9 10.56 13.54 -9.32
N TRP A 10 9.61 12.61 -9.18
CA TRP A 10 9.76 11.46 -8.28
C TRP A 10 10.51 10.33 -8.97
N VAL A 11 11.36 9.66 -8.20
CA VAL A 11 12.22 8.56 -8.65
C VAL A 11 11.83 7.26 -7.96
N GLU A 12 12.10 6.13 -8.63
CA GLU A 12 11.87 4.80 -8.07
C GLU A 12 12.82 4.52 -6.91
N ASP A 13 12.29 3.94 -5.82
CA ASP A 13 13.11 3.49 -4.68
C ASP A 13 13.83 2.19 -5.03
N GLN A 14 15.12 2.31 -5.33
CA GLN A 14 15.99 1.19 -5.65
C GLN A 14 16.03 0.13 -4.53
N THR A 15 15.80 0.50 -3.27
CA THR A 15 15.77 -0.45 -2.15
C THR A 15 14.61 -1.43 -2.29
N VAL A 16 13.45 -0.94 -2.71
CA VAL A 16 12.27 -1.77 -2.97
C VAL A 16 12.54 -2.72 -4.13
N PHE A 17 13.12 -2.20 -5.22
CA PHE A 17 13.51 -2.99 -6.38
C PHE A 17 14.48 -4.14 -6.03
N TYR A 18 15.59 -3.85 -5.35
CA TYR A 18 16.58 -4.87 -4.99
C TYR A 18 16.01 -5.94 -4.06
N ARG A 19 15.10 -5.59 -3.16
CA ARG A 19 14.42 -6.56 -2.28
C ARG A 19 13.48 -7.47 -3.07
N ALA A 20 12.72 -6.90 -4.01
CA ALA A 20 11.84 -7.67 -4.88
C ALA A 20 12.63 -8.66 -5.75
N VAL A 21 13.75 -8.23 -6.33
CA VAL A 21 14.67 -9.11 -7.11
C VAL A 21 15.19 -10.25 -6.24
N ARG A 22 15.72 -9.93 -5.05
CA ARG A 22 16.25 -10.94 -4.13
C ARG A 22 15.19 -11.97 -3.73
N LYS A 23 13.94 -11.55 -3.54
CA LYS A 23 12.82 -12.45 -3.24
C LYS A 23 12.53 -13.38 -4.42
N ALA A 24 12.44 -12.84 -5.64
CA ALA A 24 12.20 -13.63 -6.85
C ALA A 24 13.32 -14.65 -7.11
N GLU A 25 14.58 -14.28 -6.84
CA GLU A 25 15.73 -15.19 -6.91
C GLU A 25 15.64 -16.32 -5.88
N LEU A 26 15.26 -16.01 -4.63
CA LEU A 26 15.06 -17.02 -3.59
C LEU A 26 13.92 -17.99 -3.93
N GLU A 27 12.80 -17.48 -4.45
CA GLU A 27 11.66 -18.31 -4.87
C GLU A 27 11.99 -19.20 -6.07
N ARG A 28 12.96 -18.80 -6.91
CA ARG A 28 13.43 -19.57 -8.07
C ARG A 28 14.55 -20.56 -7.74
N SER A 29 15.18 -20.43 -6.57
CA SER A 29 16.25 -21.34 -6.15
C SER A 29 15.71 -22.74 -5.88
N LEU A 30 16.39 -23.76 -6.41
CA LEU A 30 16.08 -25.17 -6.17
C LEU A 30 16.72 -25.70 -4.87
N ASP A 31 17.56 -24.89 -4.22
CA ASP A 31 18.19 -25.27 -2.96
C ASP A 31 17.19 -25.14 -1.80
N PRO A 32 17.02 -26.19 -0.98
CA PRO A 32 16.16 -26.09 0.19
C PRO A 32 16.72 -25.05 1.17
N PRO A 33 15.87 -24.19 1.76
CA PRO A 33 16.32 -23.21 2.72
C PRO A 33 16.95 -23.90 3.94
N PRO A 34 17.98 -23.29 4.57
CA PRO A 34 18.68 -23.90 5.69
C PRO A 34 17.72 -24.22 6.85
N LEU A 35 17.87 -25.41 7.43
CA LEU A 35 17.11 -25.94 8.58
C LEU A 35 17.44 -25.22 9.90
N ARG A 36 17.49 -23.88 9.91
CA ARG A 36 17.38 -23.11 11.14
C ARG A 36 15.93 -22.70 11.28
N LYS A 37 15.22 -23.34 12.23
CA LYS A 37 13.82 -23.09 12.63
C LYS A 37 13.35 -21.73 12.11
N SER A 38 12.81 -21.76 10.90
CA SER A 38 12.14 -20.62 10.33
C SER A 38 10.93 -20.41 11.22
N SER A 39 11.03 -19.49 12.18
CA SER A 39 9.90 -18.61 12.39
C SER A 39 9.48 -18.26 10.98
N ARG A 40 8.29 -18.75 10.56
CA ARG A 40 7.66 -18.43 9.28
C ARG A 40 8.26 -17.11 8.85
N GLN A 41 9.02 -17.09 7.75
CA GLN A 41 9.25 -15.85 7.03
C GLN A 41 7.83 -15.38 6.79
N ARG A 42 7.30 -14.58 7.72
CA ARG A 42 5.98 -13.99 7.59
C ARG A 42 6.22 -13.20 6.34
N GLU A 43 5.63 -13.64 5.22
CA GLU A 43 5.51 -12.78 4.06
C GLU A 43 5.11 -11.44 4.67
N ASN A 44 5.99 -10.44 4.61
CA ASN A 44 5.63 -9.13 5.10
C ASN A 44 4.54 -8.69 4.13
N VAL A 45 3.28 -8.92 4.51
CA VAL A 45 2.10 -8.65 3.69
C VAL A 45 2.02 -7.17 3.29
N ASN A 46 2.86 -6.33 3.92
CA ASN A 46 2.99 -4.90 3.64
C ASN A 46 4.27 -4.52 2.91
N GLU A 47 5.02 -5.48 2.35
CA GLU A 47 6.19 -5.14 1.53
C GLU A 47 5.73 -4.66 0.16
N PRO A 48 6.09 -3.43 -0.24
CA PRO A 48 5.71 -2.92 -1.55
C PRO A 48 6.47 -3.64 -2.66
N ILE A 49 5.81 -3.82 -3.81
CA ILE A 49 6.43 -4.32 -5.02
C ILE A 49 7.12 -3.20 -5.82
N VAL A 50 6.69 -1.96 -5.60
CA VAL A 50 7.28 -0.75 -6.19
C VAL A 50 7.00 0.43 -5.26
N ALA A 51 7.92 1.39 -5.22
CA ALA A 51 7.71 2.67 -4.54
C ALA A 51 8.42 3.80 -5.29
N PHE A 52 7.84 5.00 -5.24
CA PHE A 52 8.38 6.23 -5.83
C PHE A 52 8.33 7.37 -4.82
N GLY A 53 9.30 8.27 -4.86
CA GLY A 53 9.33 9.44 -4.00
C GLY A 53 10.33 10.50 -4.48
N PRO A 54 10.36 11.69 -3.86
CA PRO A 54 11.31 12.72 -4.24
C PRO A 54 12.76 12.26 -3.97
N PRO A 55 13.70 12.59 -4.86
CA PRO A 55 15.10 12.18 -4.73
C PRO A 55 15.75 12.80 -3.48
N GLY A 56 16.68 12.06 -2.88
CA GLY A 56 17.47 12.55 -1.73
C GLY A 56 16.68 12.70 -0.42
N THR A 57 15.49 12.10 -0.31
CA THR A 57 14.68 12.12 0.91
C THR A 57 14.85 10.85 1.75
N SER A 58 14.31 10.84 2.96
CA SER A 58 14.27 9.68 3.86
C SER A 58 13.34 8.55 3.38
N GLY A 59 12.58 8.79 2.31
CA GLY A 59 11.50 7.91 1.87
C GLY A 59 10.26 7.99 2.75
N GLU A 60 10.11 8.98 3.63
CA GLU A 60 8.84 9.19 4.36
C GLU A 60 7.75 9.85 3.51
N LEU A 61 8.14 10.56 2.45
CA LEU A 61 7.26 11.04 1.40
C LEU A 61 7.40 10.10 0.20
N ASN A 62 6.39 9.27 -0.05
CA ASN A 62 6.40 8.32 -1.16
C ASN A 62 4.98 7.90 -1.57
N VAL A 63 4.89 7.24 -2.72
CA VAL A 63 3.79 6.37 -3.12
C VAL A 63 4.34 4.96 -3.27
N SER A 64 3.60 3.97 -2.82
CA SER A 64 3.97 2.56 -2.94
C SER A 64 2.79 1.71 -3.34
N VAL A 65 3.05 0.59 -4.01
CA VAL A 65 2.03 -0.41 -4.35
C VAL A 65 2.39 -1.72 -3.66
N ILE A 66 1.45 -2.28 -2.93
CA ILE A 66 1.53 -3.59 -2.28
C ILE A 66 0.56 -4.53 -2.99
N VAL A 67 1.00 -5.76 -3.23
CA VAL A 67 0.16 -6.82 -3.81
C VAL A 67 0.20 -8.03 -2.91
N SER A 68 -0.95 -8.35 -2.32
CA SER A 68 -1.11 -9.45 -1.37
C SER A 68 -1.95 -10.56 -1.99
N LYS A 69 -1.52 -11.82 -1.80
CA LYS A 69 -2.33 -12.98 -2.17
C LYS A 69 -3.50 -13.11 -1.20
N VAL A 70 -4.71 -13.28 -1.73
CA VAL A 70 -5.93 -13.49 -0.96
C VAL A 70 -6.68 -14.71 -1.51
N PRO A 71 -7.55 -15.37 -0.73
CA PRO A 71 -8.41 -16.43 -1.24
C PRO A 71 -9.15 -16.02 -2.52
N LEU A 72 -9.46 -16.98 -3.41
CA LEU A 72 -10.13 -16.68 -4.68
C LEU A 72 -11.54 -16.13 -4.50
N ASP A 73 -12.18 -16.50 -3.40
CA ASP A 73 -13.49 -16.04 -2.94
C ASP A 73 -13.41 -14.77 -2.07
N PHE A 74 -12.23 -14.19 -1.89
CA PHE A 74 -12.07 -12.94 -1.18
C PHE A 74 -12.77 -11.80 -1.92
N SER A 75 -13.61 -11.07 -1.17
CA SER A 75 -14.32 -9.90 -1.62
C SER A 75 -14.08 -8.78 -0.62
N ILE A 76 -13.60 -7.63 -1.08
CA ILE A 76 -13.39 -6.45 -0.20
C ILE A 76 -14.73 -5.97 0.35
N GLU A 77 -15.80 -6.14 -0.42
CA GLU A 77 -17.18 -5.84 -0.04
C GLU A 77 -17.64 -6.62 1.20
N SER A 78 -17.02 -7.77 1.51
CA SER A 78 -17.34 -8.54 2.72
C SER A 78 -17.03 -7.78 4.01
N PHE A 79 -16.15 -6.76 3.95
CA PHE A 79 -15.91 -5.86 5.05
C PHE A 79 -17.03 -4.82 5.23
N GLY A 80 -17.87 -4.59 4.23
CA GLY A 80 -18.95 -3.61 4.25
C GLY A 80 -18.78 -2.50 3.22
N GLY A 81 -19.20 -1.29 3.57
CA GLY A 81 -19.05 -0.10 2.74
C GLY A 81 -17.64 0.50 2.79
N PRO A 82 -17.44 1.64 2.14
CA PRO A 82 -16.12 2.28 2.06
C PRO A 82 -15.54 2.63 3.42
N LYS A 83 -16.40 2.99 4.38
CA LYS A 83 -16.00 3.31 5.74
C LYS A 83 -15.47 2.07 6.46
N GLU A 84 -16.21 0.96 6.41
CA GLU A 84 -15.83 -0.29 7.07
C GLU A 84 -14.57 -0.90 6.47
N VAL A 85 -14.42 -0.82 5.14
CA VAL A 85 -13.18 -1.18 4.43
C VAL A 85 -12.03 -0.28 4.91
N GLY A 86 -12.26 1.03 5.00
CA GLY A 86 -11.28 1.98 5.50
C GLY A 86 -10.79 1.68 6.91
N GLU A 87 -11.72 1.38 7.81
CA GLU A 87 -11.40 0.98 9.18
C GLU A 87 -10.64 -0.36 9.22
N ALA A 88 -10.98 -1.32 8.36
CA ALA A 88 -10.28 -2.60 8.27
C ALA A 88 -8.82 -2.44 7.78
N VAL A 89 -8.61 -1.59 6.77
CA VAL A 89 -7.27 -1.25 6.27
C VAL A 89 -6.48 -0.54 7.36
N LEU A 90 -7.07 0.47 8.02
CA LEU A 90 -6.42 1.23 9.08
C LEU A 90 -6.03 0.33 10.26
N ARG A 91 -6.92 -0.58 10.68
CA ARG A 91 -6.60 -1.59 11.71
C ARG A 91 -5.41 -2.46 11.31
N THR A 92 -5.35 -2.90 10.05
CA THR A 92 -4.23 -3.69 9.53
C THR A 92 -2.92 -2.91 9.56
N VAL A 93 -2.94 -1.63 9.15
CA VAL A 93 -1.77 -0.74 9.17
C VAL A 93 -1.25 -0.56 10.61
N ILE A 94 -2.14 -0.27 11.56
CA ILE A 94 -1.78 -0.11 12.97
C ILE A 94 -1.24 -1.42 13.54
N ALA A 95 -1.92 -2.54 13.32
CA ALA A 95 -1.53 -3.86 13.83
C ALA A 95 -0.18 -4.34 13.28
N SER A 96 0.17 -3.90 12.07
CA SER A 96 1.46 -4.22 11.44
C SER A 96 2.60 -3.32 11.90
N SER A 97 2.30 -2.20 12.55
CA SER A 97 3.34 -1.34 13.10
C SER A 97 4.08 -2.05 14.24
N ARG A 98 5.40 -2.13 14.10
CA ARG A 98 6.28 -2.65 15.16
C ARG A 98 6.50 -1.64 16.30
N ARG A 99 5.99 -0.41 16.17
CA ARG A 99 6.18 0.68 17.13
C ARG A 99 5.06 0.66 18.17
N PRO A 100 5.35 0.94 19.46
CA PRO A 100 4.33 1.05 20.48
C PRO A 100 3.48 2.30 20.28
N ASN A 101 2.24 2.28 20.80
CA ASN A 101 1.34 3.43 20.88
C ASN A 101 1.00 4.09 19.54
N VAL A 102 0.89 3.29 18.47
CA VAL A 102 0.39 3.77 17.19
C VAL A 102 -1.12 3.88 17.22
N LYS A 103 -1.63 5.07 16.87
CA LYS A 103 -3.04 5.36 16.67
C LYS A 103 -3.26 5.68 15.20
N GLY A 104 -4.47 5.44 14.72
CA GLY A 104 -4.87 5.88 13.39
C GLY A 104 -6.26 6.46 13.40
N SER A 105 -6.55 7.32 12.44
CA SER A 105 -7.85 7.95 12.29
C SER A 105 -8.23 8.00 10.82
N LEU A 106 -9.38 7.44 10.47
CA LEU A 106 -9.96 7.53 9.13
C LEU A 106 -10.59 8.92 8.98
N ILE A 107 -10.22 9.63 7.91
CA ILE A 107 -10.69 10.99 7.61
C ILE A 107 -11.78 10.93 6.55
N GLU A 108 -11.50 10.24 5.44
CA GLU A 108 -12.43 10.11 4.33
C GLU A 108 -12.39 8.69 3.76
N SER A 109 -13.51 8.24 3.23
CA SER A 109 -13.61 6.99 2.48
C SER A 109 -14.59 7.15 1.32
N ASN A 110 -14.19 6.71 0.13
CA ASN A 110 -15.01 6.74 -1.07
C ASN A 110 -14.91 5.44 -1.86
N LEU A 111 -15.85 5.26 -2.79
CA LEU A 111 -15.89 4.15 -3.72
C LEU A 111 -15.93 4.70 -5.14
N ARG A 112 -15.05 4.20 -5.98
CA ARG A 112 -15.08 4.38 -7.43
C ARG A 112 -15.20 3.02 -8.10
N GLU A 113 -16.08 2.92 -9.08
CA GLU A 113 -16.21 1.74 -9.91
C GLU A 113 -15.68 2.03 -11.32
N ASP A 114 -15.00 1.05 -11.92
CA ASP A 114 -14.62 1.08 -13.33
C ASP A 114 -15.55 0.16 -14.12
N PRO A 115 -16.50 0.71 -14.91
CA PRO A 115 -17.46 -0.09 -15.67
C PRO A 115 -16.81 -1.02 -16.71
N SER A 116 -15.61 -0.68 -17.19
CA SER A 116 -14.93 -1.45 -18.24
C SER A 116 -14.28 -2.73 -17.69
N THR A 117 -13.84 -2.69 -16.43
CA THR A 117 -13.17 -3.81 -15.75
C THR A 117 -14.03 -4.47 -14.68
N ASN A 118 -15.16 -3.85 -14.31
CA ASN A 118 -16.03 -4.22 -13.18
C ASN A 118 -15.25 -4.32 -11.85
N VAL A 119 -14.24 -3.46 -11.67
CA VAL A 119 -13.42 -3.41 -10.46
C VAL A 119 -13.88 -2.25 -9.59
N ARG A 120 -14.00 -2.53 -8.28
CA ARG A 120 -14.25 -1.53 -7.24
C ARG A 120 -12.95 -1.05 -6.60
N TYR A 121 -12.79 0.26 -6.54
CA TYR A 121 -11.65 0.94 -5.94
C TYR A 121 -12.12 1.70 -4.70
N TYR A 122 -11.60 1.30 -3.55
CA TYR A 122 -11.88 1.90 -2.26
C TYR A 122 -10.80 2.94 -1.96
N GLY A 123 -11.14 4.22 -2.12
CA GLY A 123 -10.26 5.34 -1.80
C GLY A 123 -10.40 5.72 -0.32
N LEU A 124 -9.27 5.91 0.35
CA LEU A 124 -9.20 6.14 1.79
C LEU A 124 -8.23 7.28 2.09
N GLU A 125 -8.62 8.21 2.95
CA GLU A 125 -7.73 9.18 3.58
C GLU A 125 -7.65 8.89 5.08
N PHE A 126 -6.45 8.77 5.62
CA PHE A 126 -6.27 8.50 7.03
C PHE A 126 -4.95 9.06 7.56
N LYS A 127 -4.91 9.24 8.88
CA LYS A 127 -3.69 9.58 9.62
C LYS A 127 -3.20 8.39 10.43
N VAL A 128 -1.89 8.30 10.59
CA VAL A 128 -1.23 7.35 11.48
C VAL A 128 -0.24 8.12 12.35
N GLU A 129 -0.41 8.01 13.66
CA GLU A 129 0.28 8.84 14.63
C GLU A 129 0.91 8.00 15.74
N SER A 130 2.08 8.42 16.20
CA SER A 130 2.75 7.92 17.38
C SER A 130 3.47 9.07 18.07
N PRO A 131 4.07 8.86 19.25
CA PRO A 131 4.91 9.88 19.89
C PRO A 131 6.11 10.34 19.05
N THR A 132 6.51 9.57 18.03
CA THR A 132 7.75 9.82 17.25
C THR A 132 7.51 10.18 15.78
N PHE A 133 6.29 10.01 15.27
CA PHE A 133 5.97 10.31 13.88
C PHE A 133 4.47 10.55 13.73
N GLN A 134 4.13 11.37 12.75
CA GLN A 134 2.76 11.59 12.30
C GLN A 134 2.76 11.54 10.78
N ARG A 135 1.90 10.71 10.20
CA ARG A 135 1.81 10.50 8.76
C ARG A 135 0.40 10.72 8.28
N HIS A 136 0.31 11.30 7.11
CA HIS A 136 -0.91 11.44 6.34
C HIS A 136 -0.86 10.53 5.13
N ASN A 137 -1.93 9.78 4.92
CA ASN A 137 -2.01 8.74 3.91
C ASN A 137 -3.25 8.92 3.04
N VAL A 138 -3.06 8.76 1.73
CA VAL A 138 -4.13 8.53 0.78
C VAL A 138 -3.88 7.17 0.13
N ALA A 139 -4.83 6.25 0.27
CA ALA A 139 -4.70 4.90 -0.22
C ALA A 139 -5.86 4.49 -1.13
N VAL A 140 -5.60 3.55 -2.04
CA VAL A 140 -6.61 2.91 -2.86
C VAL A 140 -6.47 1.41 -2.76
N CYS A 141 -7.56 0.72 -2.40
CA CYS A 141 -7.61 -0.74 -2.31
C CYS A 141 -8.57 -1.31 -3.37
N CYS A 142 -8.16 -2.36 -4.06
CA CYS A 142 -9.04 -3.15 -4.93
C CYS A 142 -8.60 -4.61 -4.97
N ALA A 143 -9.53 -5.53 -5.26
CA ALA A 143 -9.22 -6.95 -5.36
C ALA A 143 -9.64 -7.51 -6.71
N ARG A 144 -8.81 -8.38 -7.28
CA ARG A 144 -9.10 -9.09 -8.52
C ARG A 144 -8.29 -10.39 -8.59
N SER A 145 -8.94 -11.48 -8.97
CA SER A 145 -8.28 -12.77 -9.27
C SER A 145 -7.34 -13.26 -8.17
N GLY A 146 -7.81 -13.29 -6.91
CA GLY A 146 -7.03 -13.76 -5.75
C GLY A 146 -5.89 -12.83 -5.33
N LYS A 147 -5.93 -11.56 -5.76
CA LYS A 147 -4.95 -10.53 -5.38
C LYS A 147 -5.66 -9.31 -4.80
N LEU A 148 -5.16 -8.82 -3.68
CA LEU A 148 -5.49 -7.51 -3.11
C LEU A 148 -4.37 -6.54 -3.49
N PHE A 149 -4.75 -5.46 -4.16
CA PHE A 149 -3.86 -4.38 -4.56
C PHE A 149 -4.11 -3.18 -3.64
N THR A 150 -3.04 -2.63 -3.09
CA THR A 150 -3.09 -1.43 -2.26
C THR A 150 -2.06 -0.44 -2.77
N LEU A 151 -2.53 0.68 -3.33
CA LEU A 151 -1.71 1.87 -3.50
C LEU A 151 -1.76 2.68 -2.21
N ASN A 152 -0.62 3.16 -1.72
CA ASN A 152 -0.53 4.00 -0.55
C ASN A 152 0.45 5.14 -0.79
N ALA A 153 -0.07 6.36 -0.95
CA ALA A 153 0.69 7.59 -0.89
C ALA A 153 0.77 8.06 0.56
N GLN A 154 1.98 8.30 1.06
CA GLN A 154 2.25 8.69 2.44
C GLN A 154 3.18 9.90 2.51
N SER A 155 2.94 10.77 3.48
CA SER A 155 3.77 11.93 3.78
C SER A 155 3.88 12.16 5.29
N PRO A 156 4.93 12.84 5.79
CA PRO A 156 4.89 13.48 7.09
C PRO A 156 3.72 14.47 7.16
N GLU A 157 3.01 14.52 8.29
CA GLU A 157 1.88 15.44 8.47
C GLU A 157 2.26 16.91 8.24
N SER A 158 3.50 17.30 8.55
CA SER A 158 4.02 18.65 8.29
C SER A 158 4.10 19.00 6.80
N THR A 159 4.26 18.02 5.92
CA THR A 159 4.39 18.20 4.47
C THR A 159 3.04 18.03 3.75
N TRP A 160 2.05 17.38 4.39
CA TRP A 160 0.74 17.08 3.82
C TRP A 160 0.08 18.24 3.05
N PRO A 161 0.02 19.48 3.55
CA PRO A 161 -0.63 20.57 2.82
C PRO A 161 -0.05 20.84 1.44
N SER A 162 1.25 20.59 1.26
CA SER A 162 1.96 20.81 -0.02
C SER A 162 1.77 19.69 -1.04
N VAL A 163 1.50 18.45 -0.59
CA VAL A 163 1.42 17.25 -1.44
C VAL A 163 0.00 16.70 -1.59
N LYS A 164 -0.97 17.30 -0.88
CA LYS A 164 -2.37 16.87 -0.87
C LYS A 164 -2.97 16.72 -2.28
N ALA A 165 -2.74 17.70 -3.14
CA ALA A 165 -3.26 17.68 -4.52
C ALA A 165 -2.63 16.54 -5.35
N ASP A 166 -1.32 16.33 -5.22
CA ASP A 166 -0.62 15.24 -5.90
C ASP A 166 -1.12 13.88 -5.41
N PHE A 167 -1.36 13.73 -4.11
CA PHE A 167 -1.81 12.46 -3.52
C PHE A 167 -3.19 12.05 -4.03
N TYR A 168 -4.13 12.97 -4.12
CA TYR A 168 -5.43 12.68 -4.71
C TYR A 168 -5.34 12.40 -6.21
N THR A 169 -4.45 13.09 -6.92
CA THR A 169 -4.22 12.86 -8.36
C THR A 169 -3.65 11.46 -8.60
N ILE A 170 -2.64 11.07 -7.82
CA ILE A 170 -2.05 9.72 -7.82
C ILE A 170 -3.14 8.68 -7.53
N ALA A 171 -3.87 8.83 -6.43
CA ALA A 171 -4.92 7.90 -6.01
C ALA A 171 -6.04 7.78 -7.05
N GLY A 172 -6.51 8.91 -7.59
CA GLY A 172 -7.57 8.96 -8.61
C GLY A 172 -7.16 8.30 -9.93
N SER A 173 -5.88 8.28 -10.26
CA SER A 173 -5.35 7.66 -11.47
C SER A 173 -5.19 6.14 -11.39
N PHE A 174 -5.14 5.57 -10.18
CA PHE A 174 -4.81 4.16 -9.98
C PHE A 174 -5.82 3.24 -10.66
N ARG A 175 -5.36 2.30 -11.48
CA ARG A 175 -6.23 1.33 -12.16
C ARG A 175 -5.53 0.00 -12.43
N LEU A 176 -6.34 -1.04 -12.57
CA LEU A 176 -5.91 -2.34 -13.05
C LEU A 176 -6.06 -2.39 -14.58
N THR A 177 -4.98 -2.67 -15.28
CA THR A 177 -4.95 -2.86 -16.73
C THR A 177 -4.86 -4.35 -17.09
N SER A 178 -5.44 -4.73 -18.22
CA SER A 178 -5.41 -6.07 -18.80
C SER A 178 -4.01 -6.40 -19.33
#